data_AF-A0A6S6W0Z8-F1
#
_entry.id   AF-A0A6S6W0Z8-F1
#
_cell.length_a   1.000
_cell.length_b   1.000
_cell.length_c   1.000
_cell.angle_alpha   90.00
_cell.angle_beta   90.00
_cell.angle_gamma   90.00
#
_symmetry.space_group_name_H-M   'P 1'
#
loop_
_entity.id
_entity.type
_entity.pdbx_description
1 polymer ?
#
loop_
_entity_poly.entity_id
_entity_poly.type
_entity_poly.pdbx_seq_one_letter_code
_entity_poly.pdbx_strand_id
1 'polypeptide(L)'
;MDLLSLGHGKDIPPEYDQISTGGQAKTGEIAFCLLKDDIQSFKGPVDNAQTMHKLKKRMVAVKRIRGRKDGKIDEILAFLRIKECLSAHEGSKMAQSIRRNIVSLVGLDKKWKEAKDIRNWTWLAMEAIIPCITIEDLFQGQDKPGTAVGKAIPHTLALEFFLQIGQALVFLHQKMDYAHRDIGRENILITVTHPAQYKAENEEIRTHHLSKVRYVLIDLEACGKAKDSTRHARNKENDVFEFCYLTRQLADQGAVQGCAEWTEFVESMRSFPQHKTIVQLMVLWVQRVRALRDEQVQVEKEGVAKVLEFVKERGGEKEIFEKMEMALARRSG
;
A
#
# COMPACT_ATOMS: atom_id res chain seq x y z
N MET A 1 -11.16 -38.39 10.58
CA MET A 1 -11.30 -37.69 9.29
C MET A 1 -10.37 -36.49 9.33
N ASP A 2 -9.28 -36.56 8.58
CA ASP A 2 -8.25 -35.53 8.53
C ASP A 2 -8.79 -34.23 7.91
N LEU A 3 -8.67 -33.14 8.67
CA LEU A 3 -8.99 -31.77 8.26
C LEU A 3 -7.83 -31.08 7.50
N LEU A 4 -6.80 -31.83 7.10
CA LEU A 4 -5.52 -31.30 6.61
C LEU A 4 -5.26 -31.52 5.10
N SER A 5 -6.25 -31.93 4.31
CA SER A 5 -6.05 -32.21 2.87
C SER A 5 -7.08 -31.57 1.93
N LEU A 6 -7.58 -30.37 2.23
CA LEU A 6 -8.27 -29.55 1.22
C LEU A 6 -7.23 -28.67 0.53
N GLY A 7 -6.86 -29.09 -0.68
CA GLY A 7 -5.63 -28.70 -1.35
C GLY A 7 -5.46 -27.21 -1.69
N HIS A 8 -4.20 -26.80 -1.61
CA HIS A 8 -3.58 -25.54 -2.00
C HIS A 8 -3.70 -25.17 -3.50
N GLY A 9 -4.86 -25.37 -4.11
CA GLY A 9 -5.09 -25.02 -5.52
C GLY A 9 -6.54 -24.73 -5.92
N LYS A 10 -7.51 -24.87 -5.02
CA LYS A 10 -8.96 -24.65 -5.32
C LYS A 10 -9.49 -23.27 -4.89
N ASP A 11 -8.65 -22.43 -4.31
CA ASP A 11 -9.08 -21.21 -3.60
C ASP A 11 -8.73 -19.91 -4.34
N ILE A 12 -8.14 -20.01 -5.53
CA ILE A 12 -7.83 -18.92 -6.45
C ILE A 12 -8.77 -19.02 -7.66
N PRO A 13 -9.26 -17.91 -8.22
CA PRO A 13 -10.22 -17.95 -9.31
C PRO A 13 -9.61 -18.69 -10.52
N PRO A 14 -10.38 -19.48 -11.26
CA PRO A 14 -9.87 -20.38 -12.29
C PRO A 14 -9.13 -19.67 -13.43
N GLU A 15 -9.37 -18.38 -13.64
CA GLU A 15 -8.67 -17.54 -14.61
C GLU A 15 -7.25 -17.12 -14.18
N TYR A 16 -6.90 -17.29 -12.90
CA TYR A 16 -5.59 -16.96 -12.36
C TYR A 16 -4.76 -18.21 -12.08
N ASP A 17 -3.45 -18.09 -12.26
CA ASP A 17 -2.46 -19.01 -11.71
C ASP A 17 -1.77 -18.36 -10.51
N GLN A 18 -1.72 -19.10 -9.41
CA GLN A 18 -0.98 -18.69 -8.22
C GLN A 18 0.52 -18.83 -8.47
N ILE A 19 1.24 -17.72 -8.31
CA ILE A 19 2.70 -17.66 -8.42
C ILE A 19 3.32 -17.81 -7.03
N SER A 20 2.83 -17.07 -6.05
CA SER A 20 3.30 -17.16 -4.67
C SER A 20 2.17 -16.93 -3.68
N THR A 21 2.32 -17.45 -2.46
CA THR A 21 1.60 -16.92 -1.30
C THR A 21 2.14 -15.53 -0.97
N GLY A 22 1.24 -14.62 -0.58
CA GLY A 22 1.57 -13.33 0.02
C GLY A 22 1.45 -13.38 1.54
N GLY A 23 1.02 -12.28 2.15
CA GLY A 23 0.73 -12.21 3.59
C GLY A 23 -0.61 -12.86 3.98
N GLN A 24 -0.79 -13.12 5.27
CA GLN A 24 -2.10 -13.45 5.85
C GLN A 24 -2.83 -12.15 6.22
N ALA A 25 -4.04 -11.96 5.71
CA ALA A 25 -4.96 -10.91 6.15
C ALA A 25 -5.92 -11.46 7.22
N LYS A 26 -6.53 -10.57 8.01
CA LYS A 26 -7.50 -10.94 9.05
C LYS A 26 -8.66 -11.79 8.51
N THR A 27 -9.10 -11.56 7.26
CA THR A 27 -10.21 -12.32 6.64
C THR A 27 -9.81 -13.45 5.68
N GLY A 28 -8.52 -13.65 5.42
CA GLY A 28 -8.09 -14.70 4.50
C GLY A 28 -6.64 -14.58 4.05
N GLU A 29 -6.23 -15.52 3.21
CA GLU A 29 -4.90 -15.53 2.61
C GLU A 29 -4.85 -14.61 1.37
N ILE A 30 -3.72 -13.93 1.18
CA ILE A 30 -3.41 -13.21 -0.04
C ILE A 30 -2.50 -14.09 -0.90
N ALA A 31 -2.80 -14.20 -2.18
CA ALA A 31 -1.96 -14.86 -3.16
C ALA A 31 -1.54 -13.87 -4.25
N PHE A 32 -0.29 -13.95 -4.67
CA PHE A 32 0.20 -13.25 -5.85
C PHE A 32 -0.04 -14.12 -7.07
N CYS A 33 -0.77 -13.58 -8.03
CA CYS A 33 -1.28 -14.32 -9.17
C CYS A 33 -1.00 -13.59 -10.50
N LEU A 34 -1.00 -14.37 -11.58
CA LEU A 34 -1.07 -13.88 -12.96
C LEU A 34 -2.31 -14.45 -13.63
N LEU A 35 -2.85 -13.74 -14.62
CA LEU A 35 -3.87 -14.32 -15.49
C LEU A 35 -3.25 -15.46 -16.31
N LYS A 36 -4.00 -16.56 -16.45
CA LYS A 36 -3.61 -17.67 -17.33
C LYS A 36 -3.38 -17.19 -18.75
N ASP A 37 -4.20 -16.26 -19.23
CA ASP A 37 -4.05 -15.66 -20.55
C ASP A 37 -2.74 -14.87 -20.68
N ASP A 38 -2.25 -14.23 -19.62
CA ASP A 38 -0.95 -13.53 -19.64
C ASP A 38 0.20 -14.52 -19.69
N ILE A 39 0.10 -15.63 -18.95
CA ILE A 39 1.06 -16.73 -19.00
C ILE A 39 1.04 -17.41 -20.38
N GLN A 40 -0.14 -17.61 -20.97
CA GLN A 40 -0.33 -18.28 -22.28
C GLN A 40 0.00 -17.38 -23.48
N SER A 41 -0.23 -16.08 -23.38
CA SER A 41 0.15 -15.14 -24.44
C SER A 41 1.65 -14.81 -24.44
N PHE A 42 2.36 -15.25 -23.41
CA PHE A 42 3.80 -15.07 -23.29
C PHE A 42 4.58 -15.78 -24.41
N LYS A 43 5.42 -15.03 -25.13
CA LYS A 43 6.27 -15.51 -26.23
C LYS A 43 7.75 -15.12 -26.09
N GLY A 44 8.13 -14.52 -24.96
CA GLY A 44 9.50 -14.07 -24.71
C GLY A 44 10.36 -15.15 -24.05
N PRO A 45 11.69 -15.04 -24.08
CA PRO A 45 12.55 -15.87 -23.25
C PRO A 45 12.37 -15.49 -21.77
N VAL A 46 12.34 -16.50 -20.91
CA VAL A 46 12.01 -16.39 -19.47
C VAL A 46 13.09 -15.61 -18.70
N ASP A 47 14.33 -15.61 -19.20
CA ASP A 47 15.52 -14.99 -18.61
C ASP A 47 15.68 -13.48 -18.93
N ASN A 48 14.76 -12.87 -19.69
CA ASN A 48 14.87 -11.45 -20.05
C ASN A 48 14.25 -10.54 -18.97
N ALA A 49 15.10 -9.71 -18.34
CA ALA A 49 14.70 -8.76 -17.29
C ALA A 49 13.59 -7.77 -17.71
N GLN A 50 13.56 -7.30 -18.97
CA GLN A 50 12.47 -6.43 -19.45
C GLN A 50 11.13 -7.16 -19.52
N THR A 51 11.19 -8.44 -19.85
CA THR A 51 10.03 -9.30 -20.01
C THR A 51 9.44 -9.65 -18.64
N MET A 52 10.28 -9.99 -17.66
CA MET A 52 9.88 -10.19 -16.28
C MET A 52 9.30 -8.91 -15.65
N HIS A 53 9.86 -7.75 -15.97
CA HIS A 53 9.30 -6.46 -15.57
C HIS A 53 7.88 -6.23 -16.13
N LYS A 54 7.61 -6.62 -17.39
CA LYS A 54 6.27 -6.53 -17.99
C LYS A 54 5.27 -7.45 -17.30
N LEU A 55 5.66 -8.70 -17.02
CA LEU A 55 4.79 -9.65 -16.30
C LEU A 55 4.50 -9.20 -14.88
N LYS A 56 5.51 -8.66 -14.17
CA LYS A 56 5.33 -8.10 -12.83
C LYS A 56 4.25 -7.02 -12.79
N LYS A 57 4.17 -6.16 -13.81
CA LYS A 57 3.11 -5.13 -13.93
C LYS A 57 1.71 -5.71 -14.14
N ARG A 58 1.61 -6.97 -14.58
CA ARG A 58 0.33 -7.69 -14.76
C ARG A 58 -0.03 -8.55 -13.55
N MET A 59 0.88 -8.69 -12.58
CA MET A 59 0.59 -9.41 -11.36
C MET A 59 -0.50 -8.71 -10.55
N VAL A 60 -1.34 -9.53 -9.92
CA VAL A 60 -2.38 -9.09 -9.00
C VAL A 60 -2.22 -9.78 -7.66
N ALA A 61 -2.65 -9.10 -6.60
CA ALA A 61 -2.83 -9.69 -5.28
C ALA A 61 -4.29 -10.13 -5.14
N VAL A 62 -4.54 -11.43 -5.13
CA VAL A 62 -5.87 -12.01 -4.93
C VAL A 62 -6.09 -12.24 -3.45
N LYS A 63 -7.13 -11.61 -2.88
CA LYS A 63 -7.56 -11.82 -1.50
C LYS A 63 -8.85 -12.63 -1.51
N ARG A 64 -8.85 -13.73 -0.76
CA ARG A 64 -10.06 -14.52 -0.51
C ARG A 64 -10.81 -13.93 0.67
N ILE A 65 -12.12 -13.79 0.55
CA ILE A 65 -12.97 -13.16 1.56
C ILE A 65 -14.15 -14.07 1.90
N ARG A 66 -14.42 -14.23 3.20
CA ARG A 66 -15.63 -14.94 3.67
C ARG A 66 -16.88 -14.09 3.44
N GLY A 67 -17.94 -14.72 2.99
CA GLY A 67 -19.25 -14.10 2.87
C GLY A 67 -19.79 -13.59 4.21
N ARG A 68 -20.81 -12.74 4.14
CA ARG A 68 -21.49 -12.19 5.33
C ARG A 68 -22.98 -12.48 5.24
N LYS A 69 -23.65 -12.58 6.40
CA LYS A 69 -25.07 -12.97 6.50
C LYS A 69 -26.04 -12.07 5.70
N ASP A 70 -25.63 -10.87 5.33
CA ASP A 70 -26.39 -9.91 4.53
C ASP A 70 -25.83 -9.69 3.11
N GLY A 71 -24.78 -10.44 2.73
CA GLY A 71 -24.06 -10.27 1.47
C GLY A 71 -23.29 -8.95 1.35
N LYS A 72 -23.24 -8.13 2.42
CA LYS A 72 -22.46 -6.89 2.44
C LYS A 72 -21.04 -7.20 2.88
N ILE A 73 -20.13 -7.02 1.94
CA ILE A 73 -18.70 -7.14 2.16
C ILE A 73 -18.14 -5.73 2.07
N ASP A 74 -17.98 -5.11 3.25
CA ASP A 74 -17.62 -3.68 3.39
C ASP A 74 -16.34 -3.33 2.61
N GLU A 75 -15.35 -4.23 2.61
CA GLU A 75 -14.12 -4.06 1.85
C GLU A 75 -14.35 -3.90 0.35
N ILE A 76 -15.15 -4.81 -0.26
CA ILE A 76 -15.49 -4.76 -1.68
C ILE A 76 -16.26 -3.46 -1.98
N LEU A 77 -17.20 -3.10 -1.12
CA LEU A 77 -17.98 -1.86 -1.27
C LEU A 77 -17.07 -0.62 -1.21
N ALA A 78 -16.10 -0.60 -0.30
CA ALA A 78 -15.13 0.48 -0.19
C ALA A 78 -14.28 0.61 -1.46
N PHE A 79 -13.74 -0.51 -1.95
CA PHE A 79 -12.98 -0.55 -3.20
C PHE A 79 -13.79 -0.04 -4.40
N LEU A 80 -15.02 -0.54 -4.58
CA LEU A 80 -15.89 -0.12 -5.67
C LEU A 80 -16.18 1.38 -5.62
N ARG A 81 -16.45 1.92 -4.42
CA ARG A 81 -16.75 3.33 -4.25
C ARG A 81 -15.53 4.22 -4.50
N ILE A 82 -14.36 3.83 -4.01
CA ILE A 82 -13.09 4.53 -4.28
C ILE A 82 -12.81 4.54 -5.78
N LYS A 83 -12.94 3.39 -6.45
CA LYS A 83 -12.75 3.26 -7.90
C LYS A 83 -13.68 4.18 -8.68
N GLU A 84 -14.97 4.18 -8.35
CA GLU A 84 -15.97 5.06 -8.96
C GLU A 84 -15.61 6.55 -8.80
N CYS A 85 -15.24 6.97 -7.58
CA CYS A 85 -14.85 8.35 -7.32
C CYS A 85 -13.59 8.77 -8.07
N LEU A 86 -12.56 7.91 -8.11
CA LEU A 86 -11.32 8.20 -8.83
C LEU A 86 -11.53 8.24 -10.35
N SER A 87 -12.38 7.38 -10.89
CA SER A 87 -12.77 7.42 -12.32
C SER A 87 -13.54 8.70 -12.67
N ALA A 88 -14.42 9.18 -11.79
CA ALA A 88 -15.10 10.47 -11.99
C ALA A 88 -14.14 11.68 -12.01
N HIS A 89 -12.90 11.50 -11.57
CA HIS A 89 -11.87 12.53 -11.47
C HIS A 89 -10.59 12.18 -12.24
N GLU A 90 -10.68 11.33 -13.27
CA GLU A 90 -9.55 10.69 -13.95
C GLU A 90 -8.47 11.66 -14.48
N GLY A 91 -8.86 12.87 -14.89
CA GLY A 91 -7.92 13.91 -15.35
C GLY A 91 -7.35 14.82 -14.26
N SER A 92 -7.72 14.63 -12.99
CA SER A 92 -7.27 15.49 -11.90
C SER A 92 -5.92 15.03 -11.32
N LYS A 93 -5.06 15.99 -10.97
CA LYS A 93 -3.81 15.72 -10.24
C LYS A 93 -4.05 14.98 -8.91
N MET A 94 -5.18 15.26 -8.27
CA MET A 94 -5.61 14.57 -7.05
C MET A 94 -5.80 13.07 -7.34
N ALA A 95 -6.62 12.69 -8.31
CA ALA A 95 -6.87 11.28 -8.61
C ALA A 95 -5.59 10.53 -9.01
N GLN A 96 -4.69 11.18 -9.77
CA GLN A 96 -3.38 10.62 -10.10
C GLN A 96 -2.51 10.37 -8.85
N SER A 97 -2.47 11.32 -7.91
CA SER A 97 -1.74 11.14 -6.64
C SER A 97 -2.34 10.02 -5.79
N ILE A 98 -3.66 10.04 -5.59
CA ILE A 98 -4.36 9.10 -4.70
C ILE A 98 -4.29 7.65 -5.21
N ARG A 99 -4.36 7.43 -6.53
CA ARG A 99 -4.19 6.09 -7.12
C ARG A 99 -2.85 5.43 -6.77
N ARG A 100 -1.85 6.23 -6.38
CA ARG A 100 -0.56 5.71 -5.91
C ARG A 100 -0.58 5.42 -4.40
N ASN A 101 -1.43 6.07 -3.61
CA ASN A 101 -1.34 5.96 -2.15
C ASN A 101 -2.43 5.10 -1.51
N ILE A 102 -3.38 4.59 -2.28
CA ILE A 102 -4.37 3.60 -1.85
C ILE A 102 -4.33 2.44 -2.85
N VAL A 103 -4.31 1.20 -2.35
CA VAL A 103 -4.30 0.02 -3.22
C VAL A 103 -5.53 -0.02 -4.13
N SER A 104 -5.33 -0.39 -5.39
CA SER A 104 -6.37 -0.36 -6.42
C SER A 104 -7.06 -1.71 -6.64
N LEU A 105 -8.39 -1.68 -6.84
CA LEU A 105 -9.17 -2.86 -7.25
C LEU A 105 -9.04 -3.13 -8.74
N VAL A 106 -8.48 -4.28 -9.08
CA VAL A 106 -8.25 -4.76 -10.46
C VAL A 106 -9.38 -5.67 -10.92
N GLY A 107 -9.78 -6.64 -10.09
CA GLY A 107 -10.78 -7.65 -10.43
C GLY A 107 -11.65 -8.02 -9.23
N LEU A 108 -12.81 -8.61 -9.51
CA LEU A 108 -13.78 -8.98 -8.49
C LEU A 108 -14.60 -10.18 -8.97
N ASP A 109 -14.91 -11.09 -8.05
CA ASP A 109 -15.82 -12.20 -8.30
C ASP A 109 -17.20 -11.71 -8.75
N LYS A 110 -17.69 -12.16 -9.91
CA LYS A 110 -19.02 -11.78 -10.42
C LYS A 110 -20.16 -12.13 -9.46
N LYS A 111 -19.97 -13.15 -8.61
CA LYS A 111 -20.97 -13.64 -7.67
C LYS A 111 -20.79 -13.11 -6.25
N TRP A 112 -19.96 -12.08 -6.03
CA TRP A 112 -19.69 -11.57 -4.69
C TRP A 112 -20.95 -11.15 -3.91
N LYS A 113 -21.99 -10.67 -4.59
CA LYS A 113 -23.30 -10.30 -3.99
C LYS A 113 -24.14 -11.51 -3.55
N GLU A 114 -23.80 -12.71 -4.03
CA GLU A 114 -24.47 -13.97 -3.71
C GLU A 114 -23.85 -14.65 -2.48
N ALA A 115 -22.70 -14.16 -1.98
CA ALA A 115 -22.01 -14.66 -0.79
C ALA A 115 -22.72 -14.25 0.52
N LYS A 116 -24.00 -14.63 0.65
CA LYS A 116 -24.92 -14.31 1.76
C LYS A 116 -24.76 -15.21 3.00
N ASP A 117 -23.66 -15.95 3.10
CA ASP A 117 -23.37 -16.87 4.20
C ASP A 117 -21.86 -16.86 4.51
N ILE A 118 -21.50 -16.97 5.79
CA ILE A 118 -20.11 -17.05 6.28
C ILE A 118 -19.35 -18.28 5.73
N ARG A 119 -20.06 -19.34 5.38
CA ARG A 119 -19.50 -20.56 4.77
C ARG A 119 -19.18 -20.36 3.29
N ASN A 120 -19.80 -19.37 2.65
CA ASN A 120 -19.52 -19.03 1.26
C ASN A 120 -18.26 -18.17 1.20
N TRP A 121 -17.53 -18.30 0.11
CA TRP A 121 -16.33 -17.53 -0.15
C TRP A 121 -16.49 -16.75 -1.44
N THR A 122 -15.86 -15.59 -1.48
CA THR A 122 -15.68 -14.78 -2.68
C THR A 122 -14.23 -14.29 -2.72
N TRP A 123 -13.89 -13.49 -3.72
CA TRP A 123 -12.54 -12.99 -3.91
C TRP A 123 -12.56 -11.61 -4.54
N LEU A 124 -11.49 -10.88 -4.29
CA LEU A 124 -11.14 -9.66 -5.03
C LEU A 124 -9.67 -9.74 -5.46
N ALA A 125 -9.36 -9.09 -6.57
CA ALA A 125 -8.00 -8.95 -7.08
C ALA A 125 -7.61 -7.48 -7.02
N MET A 126 -6.46 -7.19 -6.42
CA MET A 126 -5.89 -5.87 -6.24
C MET A 126 -4.61 -5.73 -7.05
N GLU A 127 -4.13 -4.50 -7.25
CA GLU A 127 -2.77 -4.29 -7.76
C GLU A 127 -1.76 -5.00 -6.85
N ALA A 128 -0.78 -5.69 -7.44
CA ALA A 128 0.31 -6.26 -6.67
C ALA A 128 1.37 -5.17 -6.39
N ILE A 129 1.59 -4.86 -5.11
CA ILE A 129 2.66 -3.94 -4.70
C ILE A 129 3.93 -4.76 -4.43
N ILE A 130 4.87 -4.79 -5.37
CA ILE A 130 6.11 -5.59 -5.28
C ILE A 130 7.29 -4.77 -5.85
N PRO A 131 8.50 -4.76 -5.22
CA PRO A 131 8.75 -5.25 -3.87
C PRO A 131 7.98 -4.43 -2.83
N CYS A 132 7.55 -5.03 -1.73
CA CYS A 132 6.97 -4.27 -0.63
C CYS A 132 7.36 -4.83 0.74
N ILE A 133 7.46 -3.93 1.70
CA ILE A 133 7.51 -4.25 3.13
C ILE A 133 6.42 -3.44 3.83
N THR A 134 5.97 -3.85 5.00
CA THR A 134 5.13 -3.01 5.87
C THR A 134 5.99 -1.97 6.61
N ILE A 135 5.35 -0.97 7.23
CA ILE A 135 6.07 -0.11 8.19
C ILE A 135 6.57 -0.96 9.37
N GLU A 136 5.82 -1.98 9.79
CA GLU A 136 6.22 -2.87 10.87
C GLU A 136 7.52 -3.62 10.54
N ASP A 137 7.66 -4.12 9.30
CA ASP A 137 8.90 -4.76 8.84
C ASP A 137 10.10 -3.80 8.88
N LEU A 138 9.89 -2.50 8.60
CA LEU A 138 10.94 -1.49 8.69
C LEU A 138 11.43 -1.33 10.14
N PHE A 139 10.53 -1.28 11.12
CA PHE A 139 10.89 -1.22 12.55
C PHE A 139 11.59 -2.50 13.01
N GLN A 140 11.05 -3.68 12.66
CA GLN A 140 11.69 -4.96 12.98
C GLN A 140 13.07 -5.14 12.34
N GLY A 141 13.30 -4.48 11.20
CA GLY A 141 14.60 -4.42 10.55
C GLY A 141 15.65 -3.73 11.41
N GLN A 142 15.30 -2.67 12.14
CA GLN A 142 16.24 -1.91 12.97
C GLN A 142 16.68 -2.65 14.24
N ASP A 143 15.76 -3.40 14.84
CA ASP A 143 16.00 -4.09 16.11
C ASP A 143 16.96 -5.30 15.95
N LYS A 144 17.30 -5.67 14.72
CA LYS A 144 18.18 -6.81 14.41
C LYS A 144 19.61 -6.36 14.11
N PRO A 145 20.62 -6.81 14.88
CA PRO A 145 22.02 -6.58 14.55
C PRO A 145 22.36 -7.12 13.15
N GLY A 146 22.98 -6.29 12.30
CA GLY A 146 23.49 -6.70 10.98
C GLY A 146 22.52 -6.54 9.80
N THR A 147 21.38 -5.88 9.97
CA THR A 147 20.50 -5.50 8.84
C THR A 147 20.99 -4.21 8.16
N ALA A 148 20.63 -4.05 6.87
CA ALA A 148 20.99 -2.85 6.09
C ALA A 148 20.32 -1.57 6.62
N VAL A 149 19.19 -1.68 7.33
CA VAL A 149 18.51 -0.55 7.97
C VAL A 149 19.36 -0.11 9.16
N GLY A 150 20.06 1.02 9.04
CA GLY A 150 20.84 1.60 10.13
C GLY A 150 19.98 1.86 11.37
N LYS A 151 20.62 2.21 12.50
CA LYS A 151 19.94 2.52 13.78
C LYS A 151 18.91 3.67 13.72
N ALA A 152 18.82 4.41 12.61
CA ALA A 152 17.96 5.57 12.43
C ALA A 152 17.24 5.51 11.06
N ILE A 153 15.93 5.79 11.06
CA ILE A 153 15.14 5.96 9.82
C ILE A 153 15.45 7.35 9.25
N PRO A 154 15.82 7.49 7.97
CA PRO A 154 16.01 8.79 7.35
C PRO A 154 14.75 9.66 7.50
N HIS A 155 14.89 10.90 7.96
CA HIS A 155 13.73 11.75 8.25
C HIS A 155 12.93 12.07 6.98
N THR A 156 13.61 12.08 5.82
CA THR A 156 12.96 12.20 4.50
C THR A 156 11.87 11.15 4.28
N LEU A 157 12.00 9.96 4.86
CA LEU A 157 10.95 8.93 4.79
C LEU A 157 9.72 9.28 5.62
N ALA A 158 9.89 9.92 6.78
CA ALA A 158 8.78 10.39 7.61
C ALA A 158 8.04 11.56 6.94
N LEU A 159 8.77 12.48 6.30
CA LEU A 159 8.19 13.58 5.52
C LEU A 159 7.39 13.04 4.31
N GLU A 160 7.92 12.04 3.60
CA GLU A 160 7.23 11.38 2.49
C GLU A 160 5.99 10.62 2.95
N PHE A 161 6.07 9.91 4.08
CA PHE A 161 4.93 9.26 4.71
C PHE A 161 3.81 10.28 4.99
N PHE A 162 4.17 11.40 5.63
CA PHE A 162 3.22 12.46 5.95
C PHE A 162 2.52 12.99 4.70
N LEU A 163 3.28 13.31 3.65
CA LEU A 163 2.72 13.86 2.41
C LEU A 163 1.81 12.87 1.69
N GLN A 164 2.21 11.60 1.63
CA GLN A 164 1.54 10.57 0.83
C GLN A 164 0.29 10.02 1.54
N ILE A 165 0.43 9.56 2.79
CA ILE A 165 -0.68 9.01 3.57
C ILE A 165 -1.61 10.12 4.05
N GLY A 166 -1.09 11.30 4.38
CA GLY A 166 -1.93 12.46 4.73
C GLY A 166 -2.86 12.86 3.58
N GLN A 167 -2.38 12.83 2.33
CA GLN A 167 -3.24 13.06 1.15
C GLN A 167 -4.28 11.95 0.97
N ALA A 168 -3.90 10.67 1.15
CA ALA A 168 -4.84 9.55 1.10
C ALA A 168 -5.98 9.71 2.12
N LEU A 169 -5.65 10.13 3.36
CA LEU A 169 -6.62 10.39 4.41
C LEU A 169 -7.49 11.61 4.11
N VAL A 170 -6.94 12.70 3.56
CA VAL A 170 -7.76 13.85 3.08
C VAL A 170 -8.79 13.37 2.06
N PHE A 171 -8.39 12.54 1.10
CA PHE A 171 -9.30 11.99 0.10
C PHE A 171 -10.40 11.14 0.76
N LEU A 172 -10.04 10.17 1.60
CA LEU A 172 -11.01 9.33 2.30
C LEU A 172 -11.98 10.18 3.14
N HIS A 173 -11.48 11.11 3.95
CA HIS A 173 -12.29 11.87 4.89
C HIS A 173 -13.17 12.91 4.22
N GLN A 174 -12.69 13.59 3.16
CA GLN A 174 -13.37 14.73 2.56
C GLN A 174 -14.09 14.41 1.25
N LYS A 175 -13.57 13.49 0.44
CA LYS A 175 -14.18 13.13 -0.86
C LYS A 175 -15.08 11.91 -0.74
N MET A 176 -14.67 10.94 0.07
CA MET A 176 -15.44 9.70 0.27
C MET A 176 -16.38 9.78 1.48
N ASP A 177 -16.14 10.71 2.40
CA ASP A 177 -16.76 10.74 3.73
C ASP A 177 -16.58 9.41 4.47
N TYR A 178 -15.41 8.79 4.32
CA TYR A 178 -15.03 7.52 4.95
C TYR A 178 -14.01 7.76 6.06
N ALA A 179 -13.95 6.82 7.00
CA ALA A 179 -12.81 6.61 7.87
C ALA A 179 -12.18 5.26 7.53
N HIS A 180 -10.86 5.14 7.63
CA HIS A 180 -10.13 3.89 7.42
C HIS A 180 -10.39 2.91 8.57
N ARG A 181 -10.40 3.42 9.82
CA ARG A 181 -10.68 2.69 11.08
C ARG A 181 -9.64 1.65 11.51
N ASP A 182 -8.59 1.42 10.72
CA ASP A 182 -7.51 0.48 11.04
C ASP A 182 -6.15 0.99 10.53
N ILE A 183 -5.84 2.26 10.79
CA ILE A 183 -4.52 2.83 10.45
C ILE A 183 -3.49 2.24 11.41
N GLY A 184 -2.60 1.41 10.86
CA GLY A 184 -1.57 0.69 11.61
C GLY A 184 -0.32 0.48 10.76
N ARG A 185 0.77 0.02 11.39
CA ARG A 185 2.06 -0.20 10.73
C ARG A 185 2.02 -1.35 9.72
N GLU A 186 1.17 -2.33 9.99
CA GLU A 186 0.91 -3.51 9.16
C GLU A 186 0.06 -3.20 7.93
N ASN A 187 -0.75 -2.13 7.98
CA ASN A 187 -1.71 -1.76 6.93
C ASN A 187 -1.17 -0.68 5.98
N ILE A 188 0.13 -0.41 6.03
CA ILE A 188 0.80 0.54 5.15
C ILE A 188 2.04 -0.13 4.57
N LEU A 189 2.02 -0.32 3.25
CA LEU A 189 3.14 -0.85 2.50
C LEU A 189 4.09 0.26 2.06
N ILE A 190 5.38 -0.02 2.14
CA ILE A 190 6.48 0.76 1.58
C ILE A 190 6.99 0.01 0.35
N THR A 191 7.02 0.69 -0.79
CA THR A 191 7.59 0.15 -2.03
C THR A 191 8.49 1.16 -2.70
N VAL A 192 9.33 0.68 -3.61
CA VAL A 192 10.27 1.50 -4.38
C VAL A 192 9.84 1.52 -5.84
N THR A 193 9.66 2.72 -6.39
CA THR A 193 9.39 2.87 -7.83
C THR A 193 10.65 2.56 -8.61
N HIS A 194 10.56 1.64 -9.57
CA HIS A 194 11.69 1.29 -10.44
C HIS A 194 12.23 2.55 -11.15
N PRO A 195 13.56 2.79 -11.24
CA PRO A 195 14.11 4.02 -11.80
C PRO A 195 13.65 4.39 -13.21
N ALA A 196 13.42 3.38 -14.07
CA ALA A 196 12.91 3.62 -15.43
C ALA A 196 11.43 4.04 -15.43
N GLN A 197 10.62 3.49 -14.52
CA GLN A 197 9.22 3.86 -14.34
C GLN A 197 9.11 5.24 -13.69
N TYR A 198 9.97 5.53 -12.71
CA TYR A 198 10.12 6.83 -12.10
C TYR A 198 10.40 7.94 -13.12
N LYS A 199 11.29 7.70 -14.09
CA LYS A 199 11.60 8.67 -15.16
C LYS A 199 10.40 8.88 -16.09
N ALA A 200 9.83 7.79 -16.61
CA ALA A 200 8.69 7.85 -17.54
C ALA A 200 7.46 8.55 -16.91
N GLU A 201 7.12 8.21 -15.66
CA GLU A 201 5.97 8.82 -14.96
C GLU A 201 6.24 10.30 -14.61
N ASN A 202 7.47 10.67 -14.26
CA ASN A 202 7.81 12.08 -14.00
C ASN A 202 7.73 12.94 -15.27
N GLU A 203 8.12 12.39 -16.42
CA GLU A 203 8.02 13.08 -17.72
C GLU A 203 6.55 13.28 -18.14
N GLU A 204 5.69 12.29 -17.87
CA GLU A 204 4.26 12.34 -18.20
C GLU A 204 3.48 13.30 -17.28
N ILE A 205 3.76 13.28 -15.98
CA ILE A 205 2.95 14.00 -14.99
C ILE A 205 3.32 15.50 -14.91
N ARG A 206 4.49 15.92 -15.42
CA ARG A 206 5.00 17.32 -15.49
C ARG A 206 4.89 18.16 -14.21
N THR A 207 4.46 17.57 -13.09
CA THR A 207 4.00 18.28 -11.91
C THR A 207 4.53 17.58 -10.68
N HIS A 208 5.69 18.07 -10.24
CA HIS A 208 6.38 17.72 -9.00
C HIS A 208 7.05 16.34 -8.99
N HIS A 209 8.26 16.33 -8.44
CA HIS A 209 9.09 15.15 -8.22
C HIS A 209 8.27 14.03 -7.57
N LEU A 210 7.91 13.00 -8.35
CA LEU A 210 7.41 11.75 -7.78
C LEU A 210 8.45 11.27 -6.79
N SER A 211 8.04 10.76 -5.62
CA SER A 211 9.00 10.17 -4.70
C SER A 211 9.46 8.81 -5.19
N LYS A 212 10.73 8.46 -4.94
CA LYS A 212 11.26 7.12 -5.20
C LYS A 212 10.62 6.08 -4.28
N VAL A 213 10.22 6.51 -3.07
CA VAL A 213 9.50 5.69 -2.09
C VAL A 213 8.01 5.98 -2.19
N ARG A 214 7.22 4.93 -2.29
CA ARG A 214 5.76 5.00 -2.34
C ARG A 214 5.21 4.33 -1.09
N TYR A 215 4.35 5.05 -0.37
CA TYR A 215 3.54 4.50 0.71
C TYR A 215 2.13 4.17 0.19
N VAL A 216 1.65 2.96 0.48
CA VAL A 216 0.35 2.47 -0.01
C VAL A 216 -0.49 2.01 1.17
N LEU A 217 -1.64 2.64 1.34
CA LEU A 217 -2.67 2.21 2.28
C LEU A 217 -3.37 0.95 1.76
N ILE A 218 -3.37 -0.10 2.58
CA ILE A 218 -4.00 -1.40 2.29
C ILE A 218 -5.02 -1.76 3.39
N ASP A 219 -5.68 -2.90 3.21
CA ASP A 219 -6.69 -3.44 4.13
C ASP A 219 -7.88 -2.50 4.39
N LEU A 220 -8.82 -2.50 3.43
CA LEU A 220 -10.02 -1.66 3.51
C LEU A 220 -11.19 -2.38 4.20
N GLU A 221 -10.95 -3.47 4.93
CA GLU A 221 -12.00 -4.23 5.63
C GLU A 221 -12.83 -3.38 6.59
N ALA A 222 -12.14 -2.52 7.33
CA ALA A 222 -12.76 -1.56 8.22
C ALA A 222 -12.99 -0.22 7.52
N CYS A 223 -12.72 -0.01 6.24
CA CYS A 223 -12.93 1.30 5.63
C CYS A 223 -14.43 1.57 5.38
N GLY A 224 -14.92 2.76 5.72
CA GLY A 224 -16.29 3.14 5.38
C GLY A 224 -16.89 4.27 6.21
N LYS A 225 -18.18 4.51 5.98
CA LYS A 225 -18.99 5.48 6.72
C LYS A 225 -19.78 4.80 7.85
N ALA A 226 -19.59 5.26 9.09
CA ALA A 226 -20.43 4.80 10.19
C ALA A 226 -21.84 5.41 10.09
N LYS A 227 -22.87 4.64 10.47
CA LYS A 227 -24.26 5.10 10.45
C LYS A 227 -24.53 6.24 11.43
N ASP A 228 -23.90 6.16 12.61
CA ASP A 228 -23.97 7.18 13.64
C ASP A 228 -22.95 8.29 13.36
N SER A 229 -23.43 9.54 13.26
CA SER A 229 -22.59 10.70 12.87
C SER A 229 -21.51 10.99 13.91
N THR A 230 -21.83 10.84 15.20
CA THR A 230 -20.87 11.06 16.30
C THR A 230 -19.73 10.04 16.24
N ARG A 231 -20.07 8.76 16.10
CA ARG A 231 -19.09 7.67 15.92
C ARG A 231 -18.29 7.86 14.63
N HIS A 232 -18.93 8.31 13.55
CA HIS A 232 -18.25 8.57 12.30
C HIS A 232 -17.19 9.67 12.43
N ALA A 233 -17.53 10.78 13.09
CA ALA A 233 -16.58 11.84 13.39
C ALA A 233 -15.40 11.32 14.22
N ARG A 234 -15.67 10.57 15.29
CA ARG A 234 -14.62 9.95 16.13
C ARG A 234 -13.73 8.98 15.36
N ASN A 235 -14.28 8.20 14.43
CA ASN A 235 -13.48 7.30 13.60
C ASN A 235 -12.47 8.08 12.73
N LYS A 236 -12.87 9.24 12.17
CA LYS A 236 -11.95 10.10 11.43
C LYS A 236 -10.91 10.75 12.34
N GLU A 237 -11.31 11.19 13.54
CA GLU A 237 -10.38 11.70 14.55
C GLU A 237 -9.35 10.62 14.94
N ASN A 238 -9.78 9.37 15.11
CA ASN A 238 -8.89 8.24 15.38
C ASN A 238 -7.91 7.98 14.22
N ASP A 239 -8.36 8.01 12.97
CA ASP A 239 -7.44 7.90 11.83
C ASP A 239 -6.36 8.98 11.86
N VAL A 240 -6.72 10.22 12.22
CA VAL A 240 -5.77 11.34 12.36
C VAL A 240 -4.82 11.11 13.52
N PHE A 241 -5.32 10.65 14.67
CA PHE A 241 -4.52 10.30 15.83
C PHE A 241 -3.45 9.26 15.47
N GLU A 242 -3.86 8.14 14.87
CA GLU A 242 -2.95 7.06 14.49
C GLU A 242 -1.95 7.51 13.43
N PHE A 243 -2.38 8.31 12.45
CA PHE A 243 -1.50 8.90 11.45
C PHE A 243 -0.44 9.83 12.06
N CYS A 244 -0.82 10.71 13.00
CA CYS A 244 0.12 11.57 13.72
C CYS A 244 1.10 10.73 14.54
N TYR A 245 0.60 9.69 15.22
CA TYR A 245 1.42 8.77 16.00
C TYR A 245 2.46 8.06 15.14
N LEU A 246 2.07 7.47 14.02
CA LEU A 246 2.99 6.81 13.08
C LEU A 246 4.01 7.78 12.47
N THR A 247 3.56 8.97 12.06
CA THR A 247 4.46 10.03 11.56
C THR A 247 5.54 10.33 12.61
N ARG A 248 5.13 10.43 13.88
CA ARG A 248 6.04 10.70 14.99
C ARG A 248 7.01 9.55 15.25
N GLN A 249 6.56 8.30 15.18
CA GLN A 249 7.45 7.15 15.37
C GLN A 249 8.52 7.09 14.28
N LEU A 250 8.17 7.37 13.02
CA LEU A 250 9.12 7.47 11.92
C LEU A 250 10.08 8.66 12.10
N ALA A 251 9.60 9.76 12.68
CA ALA A 251 10.37 10.98 12.88
C ALA A 251 11.29 10.96 14.13
N ASP A 252 10.83 10.42 15.25
CA ASP A 252 11.58 10.33 16.52
C ASP A 252 12.84 9.45 16.36
N GLN A 253 12.88 8.58 15.34
CA GLN A 253 14.05 7.77 15.01
C GLN A 253 14.97 8.39 13.94
N GLY A 254 14.62 9.58 13.42
CA GLY A 254 15.43 10.31 12.46
C GLY A 254 16.51 11.15 13.13
N ALA A 255 17.76 10.97 12.71
CA ALA A 255 18.90 11.69 13.27
C ALA A 255 19.05 13.09 12.66
N VAL A 256 18.18 14.04 13.01
CA VAL A 256 18.40 15.46 12.72
C VAL A 256 18.46 16.26 14.00
N GLN A 257 19.65 16.29 14.61
CA GLN A 257 19.93 17.25 15.68
C GLN A 257 20.05 18.65 15.08
N GLY A 258 19.31 19.63 15.61
CA GLY A 258 19.52 21.06 15.33
C GLY A 258 18.60 21.73 14.29
N CYS A 259 17.63 21.02 13.69
CA CYS A 259 16.62 21.67 12.84
C CYS A 259 15.39 22.08 13.68
N ALA A 260 15.22 23.38 13.91
CA ALA A 260 14.10 23.93 14.68
C ALA A 260 12.74 23.61 14.04
N GLU A 261 12.65 23.71 12.71
CA GLU A 261 11.40 23.46 11.98
C GLU A 261 11.02 21.96 11.96
N TRP A 262 12.01 21.06 11.93
CA TRP A 262 11.79 19.63 12.15
C TRP A 262 11.26 19.34 13.55
N THR A 263 11.81 20.00 14.56
CA THR A 263 11.36 19.86 15.95
C THR A 263 9.92 20.37 16.10
N GLU A 264 9.60 21.53 15.52
CA GLU A 264 8.24 22.08 15.49
C GLU A 264 7.26 21.13 14.78
N PHE A 265 7.67 20.52 13.66
CA PHE A 265 6.86 19.52 12.95
C PHE A 265 6.53 18.34 13.86
N VAL A 266 7.53 17.72 14.49
CA VAL A 266 7.33 16.57 15.38
C VAL A 266 6.48 16.92 16.60
N GLU A 267 6.72 18.07 17.24
CA GLU A 267 5.94 18.54 18.39
C GLU A 267 4.48 18.88 18.03
N SER A 268 4.25 19.39 16.81
CA SER A 268 2.89 19.64 16.35
C SER A 268 2.10 18.33 16.23
N MET A 269 2.71 17.22 15.80
CA MET A 269 2.05 15.92 15.73
C MET A 269 1.68 15.38 17.11
N ARG A 270 2.45 15.73 18.15
CA ARG A 270 2.16 15.35 19.56
C ARG A 270 0.91 16.03 20.09
N SER A 271 0.72 17.30 19.73
CA SER A 271 -0.33 18.16 20.29
C SER A 271 -1.60 18.25 19.44
N PHE A 272 -1.56 17.80 18.18
CA PHE A 272 -2.71 17.78 17.27
C PHE A 272 -3.94 16.90 17.62
N PRO A 273 -3.90 15.80 18.42
CA PRO A 273 -4.88 14.73 18.21
C PRO A 273 -6.32 14.93 18.73
N GLN A 274 -6.70 16.09 19.29
CA GLN A 274 -8.05 16.28 19.85
C GLN A 274 -8.88 17.25 19.00
N HIS A 275 -9.96 16.73 18.40
CA HIS A 275 -10.97 17.50 17.66
C HIS A 275 -10.44 18.27 16.44
N LYS A 276 -9.42 17.72 15.77
CA LYS A 276 -8.85 18.28 14.54
C LYS A 276 -8.99 17.33 13.36
N THR A 277 -9.12 17.91 12.17
CA THR A 277 -9.27 17.19 10.91
C THR A 277 -7.92 17.04 10.21
N ILE A 278 -7.80 16.00 9.38
CA ILE A 278 -6.62 15.81 8.53
C ILE A 278 -6.36 17.02 7.61
N VAL A 279 -7.41 17.71 7.15
CA VAL A 279 -7.27 18.89 6.29
C VAL A 279 -6.56 20.02 7.03
N GLN A 280 -6.94 20.28 8.28
CA GLN A 280 -6.28 21.30 9.10
C GLN A 280 -4.80 20.98 9.29
N LEU A 281 -4.45 19.71 9.50
CA LEU A 281 -3.06 19.27 9.64
C LEU A 281 -2.27 19.49 8.34
N MET A 282 -2.85 19.07 7.22
CA MET A 282 -2.21 19.18 5.91
C MET A 282 -2.05 20.65 5.51
N VAL A 283 -3.04 21.51 5.75
CA VAL A 283 -2.91 22.96 5.48
C VAL A 283 -1.79 23.59 6.30
N LEU A 284 -1.63 23.18 7.55
CA LEU A 284 -0.59 23.70 8.43
C LEU A 284 0.82 23.34 7.93
N TRP A 285 1.03 22.10 7.47
CA TRP A 285 2.38 21.56 7.27
C TRP A 285 2.77 21.23 5.84
N VAL A 286 1.84 21.06 4.90
CA VAL A 286 2.17 20.50 3.57
C VAL A 286 3.24 21.30 2.82
N GLN A 287 3.22 22.63 2.90
CA GLN A 287 4.20 23.47 2.21
C GLN A 287 5.56 23.44 2.91
N ARG A 288 5.58 23.52 4.24
CA ARG A 288 6.80 23.45 5.06
C ARG A 288 7.48 22.08 4.91
N VAL A 289 6.71 21.00 5.00
CA VAL A 289 7.19 19.63 4.80
C VAL A 289 7.76 19.43 3.40
N ARG A 290 7.15 20.02 2.36
CA ARG A 290 7.72 19.98 1.01
C ARG A 290 9.08 20.68 0.94
N ALA A 291 9.20 21.86 1.55
CA ALA A 291 10.46 22.60 1.63
C ALA A 291 11.54 21.79 2.39
N LEU A 292 11.22 21.32 3.60
CA LEU A 292 12.10 20.48 4.42
C LEU A 292 12.56 19.23 3.66
N ARG A 293 11.63 18.56 2.96
CA ARG A 293 11.95 17.38 2.16
C ARG A 293 12.93 17.74 1.04
N ASP A 294 12.67 18.80 0.29
CA ASP A 294 13.49 19.17 -0.88
C ASP A 294 14.91 19.59 -0.48
N GLU A 295 15.06 20.31 0.63
CA GLU A 295 16.35 20.68 1.21
C GLU A 295 17.15 19.43 1.63
N GLN A 296 16.47 18.46 2.25
CA GLN A 296 17.11 17.32 2.88
C GLN A 296 17.35 16.13 1.94
N VAL A 297 16.66 16.05 0.80
CA VAL A 297 16.93 15.06 -0.27
C VAL A 297 18.39 15.14 -0.76
N GLN A 298 19.07 16.29 -0.58
CA GLN A 298 20.48 16.41 -0.88
C GLN A 298 21.40 15.81 0.21
N VAL A 299 20.95 15.78 1.47
CA VAL A 299 21.77 15.51 2.67
C VAL A 299 21.76 14.03 3.07
N GLU A 300 20.64 13.31 2.93
CA GLU A 300 20.48 11.92 3.44
C GLU A 300 20.46 10.81 2.38
N LYS A 301 21.27 10.93 1.33
CA LYS A 301 21.27 9.95 0.22
C LYS A 301 21.61 8.52 0.66
N GLU A 302 22.52 8.36 1.62
CA GLU A 302 22.98 7.04 2.07
C GLU A 302 21.94 6.29 2.91
N GLY A 303 21.31 6.99 3.87
CA GLY A 303 20.27 6.39 4.70
C GLY A 303 19.06 5.96 3.88
N VAL A 304 18.63 6.80 2.93
CA VAL A 304 17.55 6.43 1.99
C VAL A 304 17.96 5.23 1.15
N ALA A 305 19.18 5.20 0.60
CA ALA A 305 19.66 4.07 -0.20
C ALA A 305 19.61 2.73 0.55
N LYS A 306 19.99 2.73 1.83
CA LYS A 306 19.91 1.54 2.71
C LYS A 306 18.49 1.03 2.90
N VAL A 307 17.52 1.91 3.10
CA VAL A 307 16.10 1.51 3.18
C VAL A 307 15.60 1.00 1.83
N LEU A 308 15.99 1.63 0.72
CA LEU A 308 15.63 1.15 -0.62
C LEU A 308 16.20 -0.24 -0.91
N GLU A 309 17.42 -0.51 -0.47
CA GLU A 309 18.05 -1.83 -0.55
C GLU A 309 17.32 -2.85 0.32
N PHE A 310 17.01 -2.50 1.58
CA PHE A 310 16.23 -3.36 2.46
C PHE A 310 14.86 -3.73 1.88
N VAL A 311 14.14 -2.76 1.27
CA VAL A 311 12.86 -3.04 0.60
C VAL A 311 13.06 -4.02 -0.56
N LYS A 312 14.14 -3.91 -1.34
CA LYS A 312 14.42 -4.85 -2.44
C LYS A 312 14.78 -6.25 -1.93
N GLU A 313 15.58 -6.32 -0.87
CA GLU A 313 16.02 -7.59 -0.28
C GLU A 313 14.87 -8.33 0.40
N ARG A 314 14.06 -7.63 1.19
CA ARG A 314 12.97 -8.22 1.99
C ARG A 314 11.63 -8.24 1.29
N GLY A 315 11.43 -7.41 0.27
CA GLY A 315 10.12 -7.19 -0.31
C GLY A 315 9.62 -8.27 -1.27
N GLY A 316 10.14 -9.49 -1.14
CA GLY A 316 9.66 -10.69 -1.84
C GLY A 316 9.91 -10.72 -3.35
N GLU A 317 10.59 -9.71 -3.92
CA GLU A 317 10.78 -9.62 -5.37
C GLU A 317 11.53 -10.83 -5.92
N LYS A 318 12.67 -11.19 -5.33
CA LYS A 318 13.47 -12.34 -5.78
C LYS A 318 12.66 -13.65 -5.79
N GLU A 319 11.98 -13.94 -4.68
CA GLU A 319 11.16 -15.16 -4.55
C GLU A 319 10.04 -15.21 -5.59
N ILE A 320 9.36 -14.08 -5.82
CA ILE A 320 8.29 -13.99 -6.81
C ILE A 320 8.84 -14.21 -8.22
N PHE A 321 10.00 -13.65 -8.55
CA PHE A 321 10.65 -13.85 -9.85
C PHE A 321 11.00 -15.33 -10.06
N GLU A 322 11.66 -15.96 -9.10
CA GLU A 322 12.03 -17.39 -9.19
C GLU A 322 10.80 -18.28 -9.38
N LYS A 323 9.71 -18.04 -8.63
CA LYS A 323 8.46 -18.80 -8.79
C LYS A 323 7.75 -18.51 -10.12
N MET A 324 7.84 -17.27 -10.62
CA MET A 324 7.29 -16.90 -11.93
C MET A 324 8.04 -17.59 -13.07
N GLU A 325 9.37 -17.66 -13.00
CA GLU A 325 10.18 -18.41 -13.97
C GLU A 325 9.80 -19.89 -13.98
N MET A 326 9.62 -20.50 -12.81
CA MET A 326 9.16 -21.89 -12.68
C MET A 326 7.76 -22.09 -13.28
N ALA A 327 6.83 -21.16 -13.07
CA ALA A 327 5.47 -21.23 -13.62
C ALA A 327 5.48 -21.15 -15.15
N LEU A 328 6.31 -20.26 -15.73
CA LEU A 328 6.47 -20.13 -17.17
C LEU A 328 7.15 -21.37 -17.79
N ALA A 329 8.17 -21.93 -17.14
CA ALA A 329 8.87 -23.11 -17.62
C ALA A 329 7.97 -24.35 -17.69
N ARG A 330 7.04 -24.53 -16.73
CA ARG A 330 6.06 -25.63 -16.72
C ARG A 330 5.09 -25.62 -17.91
N ARG A 331 4.95 -24.50 -18.61
CA ARG A 331 4.13 -24.38 -19.82
C ARG A 331 4.83 -24.94 -21.08
N SER A 332 6.16 -24.96 -21.07
CA SER A 332 6.98 -25.30 -22.23
C SER A 332 7.32 -26.80 -22.36
N GLY A 333 6.84 -27.64 -21.44
CA GLY A 333 6.96 -29.10 -21.47
C GLY A 333 5.60 -29.77 -21.61
#